data_AF-A0A1Y2K126-F1
#
_entry.id   AF-A0A1Y2K126-F1
#
_cell.length_a   1.000
_cell.length_b   1.000
_cell.length_c   1.000
_cell.angle_alpha   90.00
_cell.angle_beta   90.00
_cell.angle_gamma   90.00
#
_symmetry.space_group_name_H-M   'P 1'
#
loop_
_entity.id
_entity.type
_entity.pdbx_description
1 polymer ?
#
loop_
_entity_poly.entity_id
_entity_poly.type
_entity_poly.pdbx_seq_one_letter_code
_entity_poly.pdbx_strand_id
1 'polypeptide(L)'
;MWGGRFSAKPAELMQAINVSIGFDKRLWAQDLAGSRAHARMLISQGVIASSDGEEILEGLAKIEDEIAPGTFPFRDEYEDIHMNIEARLRELIGPTAGRLHTARSRNDQVAVDFRLWVRDAADRTVGQLEALQ
;
A
#
# COMPACT_ATOMS: atom_id res chain seq x y z
N MET A 1 3.16 11.25 -7.23
CA MET A 1 2.88 12.69 -7.15
C MET A 1 1.38 12.80 -6.98
N TRP A 2 0.89 13.94 -6.49
CA TRP A 2 -0.50 14.36 -6.65
C TRP A 2 -0.80 14.63 -8.15
N GLY A 3 -0.59 13.62 -8.99
CA GLY A 3 -0.23 13.72 -10.40
C GLY A 3 -1.38 14.08 -11.33
N GLY A 4 -2.62 14.07 -10.83
CA GLY A 4 -3.78 14.45 -11.64
C GLY A 4 -3.87 15.95 -11.98
N ARG A 5 -3.04 16.80 -11.36
CA ARG A 5 -3.15 18.27 -11.48
C ARG A 5 -2.10 18.95 -12.35
N PHE A 6 -1.10 18.22 -12.86
CA PHE A 6 -0.03 18.80 -13.66
C PHE A 6 -0.09 18.33 -15.11
N SER A 7 0.13 19.25 -16.05
CA SER A 7 0.14 18.97 -17.49
C SER A 7 1.50 18.49 -18.01
N ALA A 8 2.56 18.62 -17.20
CA ALA A 8 3.92 18.22 -17.53
C ALA A 8 4.47 17.30 -16.44
N LYS A 9 5.41 16.43 -16.84
CA LYS A 9 6.14 15.58 -15.89
C LYS A 9 7.00 16.45 -14.95
N PRO A 10 7.17 16.07 -13.67
CA PRO A 10 8.18 16.66 -12.81
C PRO A 10 9.56 16.64 -13.47
N ALA A 11 10.38 17.65 -13.14
CA ALA A 11 11.80 17.59 -13.46
C ALA A 11 12.42 16.34 -12.83
N GLU A 12 13.39 15.71 -13.50
CA GLU A 12 14.04 14.47 -13.06
C GLU A 12 14.59 14.58 -11.63
N LEU A 13 15.18 15.72 -11.28
CA LEU A 13 15.68 15.99 -9.93
C LEU A 13 14.58 15.95 -8.88
N MET A 14 13.40 16.50 -9.18
CA MET A 14 12.26 16.50 -8.26
C MET A 14 11.71 15.09 -8.05
N GLN A 15 11.70 14.27 -9.11
CA GLN A 15 11.34 12.87 -9.00
C GLN A 15 12.35 12.12 -8.12
N ALA A 16 13.64 12.29 -8.38
CA ALA A 16 14.70 11.58 -7.65
C ALA A 16 14.69 11.83 -6.13
N ILE A 17 14.34 13.04 -5.68
CA ILE A 17 14.29 13.36 -4.24
C ILE A 17 12.97 12.97 -3.56
N ASN A 18 11.91 12.71 -4.34
CA ASN A 18 10.57 12.43 -3.82
C ASN A 18 10.24 10.93 -3.78
N VAL A 19 10.97 10.10 -4.53
CA VAL A 19 10.79 8.65 -4.56
C VAL A 19 11.26 8.04 -3.23
N SER A 20 10.34 7.38 -2.53
CA SER A 20 10.59 6.70 -1.25
C SER A 20 10.60 5.18 -1.34
N ILE A 21 10.19 4.59 -2.49
CA ILE A 21 10.08 3.14 -2.66
C ILE A 21 11.36 2.36 -2.34
N GLY A 22 12.53 2.98 -2.52
CA GLY A 22 13.82 2.40 -2.17
C GLY A 22 13.90 1.93 -0.71
N PHE A 23 13.17 2.58 0.21
CA PHE A 23 13.18 2.25 1.64
C PHE A 23 11.79 1.96 2.21
N ASP A 24 10.72 2.60 1.73
CA ASP A 24 9.38 2.44 2.32
C ASP A 24 8.69 1.14 1.89
N LYS A 25 9.22 0.43 0.87
CA LYS A 25 8.78 -0.91 0.49
C LYS A 25 8.71 -1.89 1.66
N ARG A 26 9.50 -1.66 2.72
CA ARG A 26 9.45 -2.43 3.98
C ARG A 26 8.09 -2.38 4.70
N LEU A 27 7.23 -1.41 4.37
CA LEU A 27 5.91 -1.21 4.95
C LEU A 27 4.81 -1.98 4.19
N TRP A 28 5.16 -2.77 3.16
CA TRP A 28 4.18 -3.45 2.30
C TRP A 28 3.15 -4.27 3.07
N ALA A 29 3.59 -4.99 4.12
CA ALA A 29 2.72 -5.87 4.88
C ALA A 29 1.65 -5.05 5.64
N GLN A 30 2.05 -3.90 6.17
CA GLN A 30 1.16 -2.99 6.87
C GLN A 30 0.20 -2.28 5.90
N ASP A 31 0.68 -1.85 4.73
CA ASP A 31 -0.17 -1.25 3.70
C ASP A 31 -1.25 -2.23 3.21
N LEU A 32 -0.88 -3.48 2.94
CA LEU A 32 -1.84 -4.51 2.53
C LEU A 32 -2.85 -4.81 3.66
N ALA A 33 -2.40 -4.95 4.90
CA ALA A 33 -3.28 -5.16 6.05
C ALA A 33 -4.28 -4.01 6.23
N GLY A 34 -3.79 -2.76 6.19
CA GLY A 34 -4.61 -1.56 6.26
C GLY A 34 -5.58 -1.44 5.09
N SER A 35 -5.14 -1.75 3.87
CA SER A 35 -5.97 -1.74 2.67
C SER A 35 -7.07 -2.81 2.68
N ARG A 36 -6.79 -4.02 3.19
CA ARG A 36 -7.84 -5.05 3.40
C ARG A 36 -8.87 -4.60 4.42
N ALA A 37 -8.43 -4.01 5.53
CA ALA A 37 -9.34 -3.48 6.56
C ALA A 37 -10.22 -2.35 5.99
N HIS A 38 -9.62 -1.44 5.22
CA HIS A 38 -10.34 -0.35 4.55
C HIS A 38 -11.34 -0.87 3.52
N ALA A 39 -10.96 -1.81 2.65
CA ALA A 39 -11.87 -2.43 1.68
C ALA A 39 -13.08 -3.07 2.37
N ARG A 40 -12.87 -3.84 3.45
CA ARG A 40 -13.95 -4.43 4.25
C ARG A 40 -14.86 -3.37 4.88
N MET A 41 -14.29 -2.26 5.33
CA MET A 41 -15.07 -1.12 5.84
C MET A 41 -15.92 -0.49 4.73
N LEU A 42 -15.36 -0.24 3.54
CA LEU A 42 -16.11 0.32 2.43
C LEU A 42 -17.29 -0.57 2.02
N ILE A 43 -17.11 -1.90 2.02
CA ILE A 43 -18.20 -2.88 1.79
C ILE A 43 -19.25 -2.75 2.90
N SER A 44 -18.84 -2.79 4.17
CA SER A 44 -19.78 -2.78 5.30
C SER A 44 -20.60 -1.50 5.39
N GLN A 45 -20.03 -0.37 4.96
CA GLN A 45 -20.70 0.92 4.89
C GLN A 45 -21.51 1.12 3.59
N GLY A 46 -21.47 0.16 2.65
CA GLY A 46 -22.16 0.27 1.37
C GLY A 46 -21.61 1.37 0.45
N VAL A 47 -20.36 1.82 0.68
CA VAL A 47 -19.68 2.84 -0.15
C VAL A 47 -19.27 2.24 -1.51
N ILE A 48 -18.96 0.94 -1.52
CA ILE A 48 -18.69 0.16 -2.73
C ILE A 48 -19.56 -1.09 -2.74
N ALA A 49 -19.82 -1.66 -3.92
CA ALA A 49 -20.52 -2.94 -4.02
C ALA A 49 -19.67 -4.06 -3.40
N SER A 50 -20.32 -5.05 -2.78
CA SER A 50 -19.63 -6.20 -2.19
C SER A 50 -18.77 -6.94 -3.23
N SER A 51 -19.25 -7.09 -4.46
CA SER A 51 -18.49 -7.70 -5.57
C SER A 51 -17.20 -6.95 -5.88
N ASP A 52 -17.25 -5.61 -5.90
CA ASP A 52 -16.08 -4.77 -6.16
C ASP A 52 -15.06 -4.89 -5.01
N GLY A 53 -15.57 -4.93 -3.78
CA GLY A 53 -14.74 -5.09 -2.58
C GLY A 53 -14.10 -6.48 -2.47
N GLU A 54 -14.81 -7.54 -2.84
CA GLU A 54 -14.27 -8.91 -2.92
C GLU A 54 -13.17 -9.00 -3.99
N GLU A 55 -13.39 -8.44 -5.17
CA GLU A 55 -12.37 -8.36 -6.23
C GLU A 55 -11.11 -7.62 -5.76
N ILE A 56 -11.26 -6.52 -5.02
CA ILE A 56 -10.15 -5.81 -4.38
C ILE A 56 -9.41 -6.70 -3.38
N LEU A 57 -10.13 -7.40 -2.50
CA LEU A 57 -9.52 -8.26 -1.48
C LEU A 57 -8.72 -9.42 -2.11
N GLU A 58 -9.23 -10.03 -3.16
CA GLU A 58 -8.54 -11.06 -3.94
C GLU A 58 -7.30 -10.50 -4.65
N GLY A 59 -7.42 -9.32 -5.28
CA GLY A 59 -6.30 -8.65 -5.91
C GLY A 59 -5.17 -8.33 -4.92
N LEU A 60 -5.51 -7.85 -3.72
CA LEU A 60 -4.55 -7.62 -2.65
C LEU A 60 -3.91 -8.94 -2.17
N ALA A 61 -4.62 -10.08 -2.21
CA ALA A 61 -4.05 -11.40 -1.87
C ALA A 61 -2.98 -11.83 -2.90
N LYS A 62 -3.28 -11.65 -4.20
CA LYS A 62 -2.30 -11.91 -5.26
C LYS A 62 -1.05 -11.03 -5.13
N ILE A 63 -1.22 -9.76 -4.76
CA ILE A 63 -0.09 -8.85 -4.51
C ILE A 63 0.79 -9.35 -3.36
N GLU A 64 0.19 -9.82 -2.27
CA GLU A 64 0.92 -10.43 -1.16
C GLU A 64 1.75 -11.64 -1.62
N ASP A 65 1.15 -12.50 -2.44
CA ASP A 65 1.80 -13.67 -3.04
C ASP A 65 2.93 -13.31 -4.03
N GLU A 66 2.94 -12.09 -4.56
CA GLU A 66 4.05 -11.57 -5.39
C GLU A 66 5.15 -10.92 -4.53
N ILE A 67 4.79 -10.18 -3.48
CA ILE A 67 5.77 -9.46 -2.65
C ILE A 67 6.55 -10.43 -1.78
N ALA A 68 5.88 -11.39 -1.13
CA ALA A 68 6.50 -12.32 -0.18
C ALA A 68 7.69 -13.12 -0.77
N PRO A 69 7.59 -13.71 -1.98
CA PRO A 69 8.74 -14.37 -2.63
C PRO A 69 9.66 -13.41 -3.39
N GLY A 70 9.38 -12.11 -3.41
CA GLY A 70 10.21 -11.09 -4.08
C GLY A 70 10.02 -11.02 -5.61
N THR A 71 8.88 -11.47 -6.13
CA THR A 71 8.55 -11.39 -7.57
C THR A 71 7.79 -10.11 -7.95
N PHE A 72 7.31 -9.35 -6.95
CA PHE A 72 6.61 -8.08 -7.17
C PHE A 72 7.50 -7.05 -7.89
N PRO A 73 7.02 -6.44 -8.99
CA PRO A 73 7.79 -5.48 -9.78
C PRO A 73 7.69 -4.08 -9.15
N PHE A 74 8.50 -3.82 -8.12
CA PHE A 74 8.64 -2.47 -7.58
C PHE A 74 9.19 -1.53 -8.67
N ARG A 75 8.52 -0.39 -8.89
CA ARG A 75 8.91 0.60 -9.91
C ARG A 75 8.99 1.98 -9.30
N ASP A 76 10.10 2.67 -9.54
CA ASP A 76 10.36 4.03 -9.06
C ASP A 76 9.41 5.07 -9.66
N GLU A 77 8.77 4.77 -10.79
CA GLU A 77 7.72 5.60 -11.37
C GLU A 77 6.47 5.70 -10.48
N TYR A 78 6.26 4.70 -9.60
CA TYR A 78 5.28 4.75 -8.52
C TYR A 78 6.02 5.09 -7.24
N GLU A 79 6.21 6.38 -7.01
CA GLU A 79 7.09 6.98 -5.98
C GLU A 79 7.21 6.26 -4.63
N ASP A 80 6.11 5.70 -4.10
CA ASP A 80 6.02 5.07 -2.79
C ASP A 80 5.41 3.65 -2.86
N ILE A 81 5.48 2.92 -1.74
CA ILE A 81 4.90 1.58 -1.60
C ILE A 81 3.39 1.56 -1.93
N HIS A 82 2.68 2.60 -1.53
CA HIS A 82 1.23 2.66 -1.67
C HIS A 82 0.80 2.80 -3.14
N MET A 83 1.50 3.64 -3.91
CA MET A 83 1.30 3.81 -5.34
C MET A 83 1.71 2.54 -6.10
N ASN A 84 2.76 1.85 -5.67
CA ASN A 84 3.13 0.56 -6.25
C ASN A 84 2.01 -0.47 -6.10
N ILE A 85 1.44 -0.59 -4.90
CA ILE A 85 0.33 -1.51 -4.61
C ILE A 85 -0.93 -1.11 -5.39
N GLU A 86 -1.30 0.17 -5.41
CA GLU A 86 -2.46 0.66 -6.17
C GLU A 86 -2.32 0.44 -7.68
N ALA A 87 -1.12 0.68 -8.23
CA ALA A 87 -0.82 0.43 -9.64
C ALA A 87 -0.89 -1.06 -9.97
N ARG A 88 -0.27 -1.91 -9.14
CA ARG A 88 -0.33 -3.36 -9.35
C ARG A 88 -1.75 -3.89 -9.22
N LEU A 89 -2.52 -3.38 -8.26
CA LEU A 89 -3.91 -3.76 -8.09
C LEU A 89 -4.72 -3.41 -9.34
N ARG A 90 -4.53 -2.21 -9.90
CA ARG A 90 -5.17 -1.80 -11.15
C ARG A 90 -4.78 -2.67 -12.34
N GLU A 91 -3.55 -3.16 -12.42
CA GLU A 91 -3.14 -4.11 -13.46
C GLU A 91 -3.86 -5.46 -13.33
N LEU A 92 -4.12 -5.90 -12.10
CA LEU A 92 -4.76 -7.19 -11.82
C LEU A 92 -6.28 -7.17 -12.00
N ILE A 93 -6.95 -6.10 -11.58
CA ILE A 93 -8.43 -6.03 -11.50
C ILE A 93 -9.03 -4.83 -12.25
N GLY A 94 -8.22 -4.09 -13.00
CA GLY A 94 -8.68 -2.99 -13.82
C GLY A 94 -9.26 -1.81 -13.01
N PRO A 95 -10.32 -1.15 -13.53
CA PRO A 95 -10.88 0.06 -12.93
C PRO A 95 -11.39 -0.10 -11.49
N THR A 96 -11.81 -1.31 -11.08
CA THR A 96 -12.32 -1.59 -9.73
C THR A 96 -11.32 -1.17 -8.65
N ALA A 97 -10.01 -1.32 -8.91
CA ALA A 97 -8.93 -0.92 -8.01
C ALA A 97 -9.04 0.54 -7.54
N GLY A 98 -9.52 1.44 -8.39
CA GLY A 98 -9.67 2.86 -8.06
C GLY A 98 -10.64 3.14 -6.91
N ARG A 99 -11.53 2.18 -6.60
CA ARG A 99 -12.48 2.32 -5.50
C ARG A 99 -11.84 2.17 -4.13
N LEU A 100 -10.69 1.48 -4.03
CA LEU A 100 -9.99 1.22 -2.77
C LEU A 100 -9.59 2.53 -2.06
N HIS A 101 -9.22 3.58 -2.80
CA HIS A 101 -8.81 4.85 -2.19
C HIS A 101 -9.98 5.79 -1.87
N THR A 102 -11.23 5.36 -2.05
CA THR A 102 -12.42 6.14 -1.68
C THR A 102 -12.39 6.45 -0.19
N ALA A 103 -12.63 7.72 0.16
CA ALA A 103 -12.67 8.22 1.54
C ALA A 103 -11.38 7.96 2.36
N ARG A 104 -10.24 7.82 1.69
CA ARG A 104 -8.92 7.67 2.31
C ARG A 104 -7.97 8.73 1.77
N SER A 105 -7.02 9.16 2.60
CA SER A 105 -5.90 9.99 2.17
C SER A 105 -4.60 9.23 2.37
N ARG A 106 -3.57 9.59 1.60
CA ARG A 106 -2.23 9.05 1.84
C ARG A 106 -1.71 9.43 3.23
N ASN A 107 -2.16 10.56 3.78
CA ASN A 107 -1.73 11.06 5.09
C ASN A 107 -2.13 10.14 6.24
N ASP A 108 -3.39 9.69 6.29
CA ASP A 108 -3.84 8.77 7.34
C ASP A 108 -3.35 7.34 7.08
N GLN A 109 -3.28 6.93 5.80
CA GLN A 109 -2.74 5.62 5.42
C GLN A 109 -1.30 5.43 5.90
N VAL A 110 -0.38 6.33 5.53
CA VAL A 110 1.03 6.21 5.94
C VAL A 110 1.20 6.28 7.46
N ALA A 111 0.36 7.04 8.15
CA ALA A 111 0.39 7.12 9.60
C ALA A 111 -0.05 5.80 10.26
N VAL A 112 -1.05 5.12 9.69
CA VAL A 112 -1.48 3.78 10.13
C VAL A 112 -0.37 2.77 9.86
N ASP A 113 0.18 2.75 8.64
CA ASP A 113 1.19 1.78 8.25
C ASP A 113 2.43 1.87 9.13
N PHE A 114 2.89 3.10 9.39
CA PHE A 114 4.05 3.33 10.24
C PHE A 114 3.79 2.89 11.68
N ARG A 115 2.61 3.16 12.25
CA ARG A 115 2.26 2.71 13.60
C ARG A 115 2.20 1.19 13.71
N LEU A 116 1.62 0.52 12.72
CA LEU A 116 1.59 -0.95 12.66
C LEU A 116 3.01 -1.51 12.56
N TRP A 117 3.86 -0.90 11.72
CA TRP A 117 5.24 -1.34 11.55
C TRP A 117 6.07 -1.18 12.83
N VAL A 118 5.90 -0.05 13.53
CA VAL A 118 6.56 0.21 14.82
C VAL A 118 6.11 -0.79 15.87
N ARG A 119 4.82 -1.12 15.94
CA ARG A 119 4.31 -2.16 16.84
C ARG A 119 4.97 -3.50 16.55
N ASP A 120 4.95 -3.94 15.31
CA ASP A 120 5.55 -5.23 14.94
C ASP A 120 7.07 -5.24 15.17
N ALA A 121 7.75 -4.09 15.02
CA ALA A 121 9.15 -3.94 15.35
C ALA A 121 9.42 -4.02 16.86
N ALA A 122 8.56 -3.43 17.68
CA ALA A 122 8.63 -3.52 19.12
C ALA A 122 8.45 -4.97 19.59
N ASP A 123 7.45 -5.68 19.07
CA ASP A 123 7.19 -7.09 19.40
C ASP A 123 8.40 -7.99 19.06
N ARG A 124 9.01 -7.80 17.88
CA ARG A 124 10.25 -8.50 17.51
C ARG A 124 11.41 -8.18 18.45
N THR A 125 11.55 -6.92 18.83
CA THR A 125 12.64 -6.47 19.72
C THR A 125 12.48 -7.06 21.12
N VAL A 126 11.25 -7.10 21.66
CA VAL A 126 10.94 -7.74 22.94
C VAL A 126 11.34 -9.20 22.92
N GLY A 127 10.92 -9.97 21.90
CA GLY A 127 11.28 -11.38 21.78
C GLY A 127 12.79 -11.63 21.68
N GLN A 128 13.54 -10.72 21.05
CA GLN A 128 15.01 -10.78 21.01
C GLN A 128 15.66 -10.50 22.36
N LEU A 129 15.10 -9.57 23.14
CA LEU A 129 15.58 -9.27 24.50
C LEU A 129 15.31 -10.45 25.44
N GLU A 130 14.13 -11.05 25.38
CA GLU A 130 13.78 -12.24 26.17
C GLU A 130 14.69 -13.43 25.85
N ALA A 131 15.05 -13.62 24.58
CA ALA A 131 15.95 -14.70 24.16
C ALA A 131 17.41 -14.51 24.63
N LEU A 132 17.78 -13.31 25.08
CA LEU A 132 19.12 -13.00 25.59
C LEU A 132 19.24 -13.22 27.11
N GLN A 133 18.13 -13.16 27.85
CA GLN A 133 18.07 -13.27 29.32
C GLN A 133 18.11 -14.71 29.79
#